data_AF-A0A849EYJ2-F1
#
_entry.id   AF-A0A849EYJ2-F1
#
_cell.length_a   1.000
_cell.length_b   1.000
_cell.length_c   1.000
_cell.angle_alpha   90.00
_cell.angle_beta   90.00
_cell.angle_gamma   90.00
#
_symmetry.space_group_name_H-M   'P 1'
#
loop_
_entity.id
_entity.type
_entity.pdbx_description
1 polymer ?
#
loop_
_entity_poly.entity_id
_entity_poly.type
_entity_poly.pdbx_seq_one_letter_code
_entity_poly.pdbx_strand_id
1 'polypeptide(L)'
;HGCIYCYARNTHEYWGYGAGLDFEQQILVKKNAPKLLEEKLKNKKWKAETIVLSGNTDCYQPAEKKFEITRACLKIFLKYKHPVGIITKNSLVLRDLDIIKELAENNLIGVNVSITSLSEDTRRILEPRTATIKKRLETINILAENGIPVNAMLAPIIPGINSHEIMNMAKAVSNNGALSFVIIMVRLNGAIGHIFTDWIRKALPHKADKVLNLIKSCHGGTLNDSRIGIRGRGEGKIAEQIHDLARLAKRTYFKDKQIPKLNKELHGVYKIGQMKLF
;
A
#
# COMPACT_ATOMS: atom_id res chain seq x y z
N HIS A 1 -2.77 -12.04 5.26
CA HIS A 1 -3.18 -12.00 3.83
C HIS A 1 -2.36 -13.03 3.05
N GLY A 2 -2.87 -13.60 1.96
CA GLY A 2 -2.15 -14.67 1.22
C GLY A 2 -1.66 -14.27 -0.17
N CYS A 3 -1.34 -13.01 -0.43
CA CYS A 3 -1.02 -12.55 -1.78
C CYS A 3 0.22 -13.28 -2.33
N ILE A 4 0.11 -13.90 -3.51
CA ILE A 4 1.19 -14.77 -4.03
C ILE A 4 2.47 -13.98 -4.39
N TYR A 5 2.32 -12.72 -4.80
CA TYR A 5 3.42 -11.84 -5.20
C TYR A 5 4.00 -11.00 -4.05
N CYS A 6 3.60 -11.26 -2.80
CA CYS A 6 3.91 -10.34 -1.69
C CYS A 6 5.41 -10.32 -1.37
N TYR A 7 6.05 -9.16 -1.57
CA TYR A 7 7.48 -8.97 -1.23
C TYR A 7 7.80 -9.19 0.24
N ALA A 8 6.81 -9.06 1.13
CA ALA A 8 6.99 -9.29 2.56
C ALA A 8 7.18 -10.77 2.91
N ARG A 9 6.92 -11.71 2.01
CA ARG A 9 7.17 -13.15 2.23
C ARG A 9 8.61 -13.44 2.64
N ASN A 10 9.57 -12.74 2.03
CA ASN A 10 11.00 -12.87 2.36
C ASN A 10 11.31 -12.44 3.80
N THR A 11 10.44 -11.62 4.44
CA THR A 11 10.71 -11.19 5.81
C THR A 11 10.56 -12.31 6.83
N HIS A 12 9.66 -13.28 6.57
CA HIS A 12 9.43 -14.43 7.43
C HIS A 12 10.64 -15.34 7.57
N GLU A 13 11.46 -15.44 6.53
CA GLU A 13 12.69 -16.25 6.53
C GLU A 13 13.72 -15.71 7.54
N TYR A 14 13.79 -14.40 7.76
CA TYR A 14 14.68 -13.82 8.80
C TYR A 14 14.29 -14.18 10.23
N TRP A 15 13.05 -14.62 10.45
CA TRP A 15 12.55 -15.05 11.76
C TRP A 15 12.44 -16.58 11.88
N GLY A 16 12.99 -17.32 10.91
CA GLY A 16 12.97 -18.79 10.90
C GLY A 16 11.68 -19.43 10.41
N TYR A 17 10.77 -18.65 9.80
CA TYR A 17 9.52 -19.15 9.21
C TYR A 17 9.63 -19.31 7.69
N GLY A 18 8.80 -20.16 7.10
CA GLY A 18 8.71 -20.30 5.66
C GLY A 18 8.02 -19.11 4.96
N ALA A 19 8.53 -18.72 3.79
CA ALA A 19 7.91 -17.72 2.90
C ALA A 19 6.57 -18.17 2.25
N GLY A 20 6.24 -19.46 2.39
CA GLY A 20 5.03 -20.11 1.88
C GLY A 20 3.84 -20.00 2.83
N LEU A 21 3.42 -21.12 3.43
CA LEU A 21 2.24 -21.20 4.29
C LEU A 21 2.41 -20.48 5.63
N ASP A 22 3.60 -20.52 6.25
CA ASP A 22 3.83 -19.85 7.52
C ASP A 22 3.60 -18.35 7.41
N PHE A 23 4.03 -17.72 6.30
CA PHE A 23 3.71 -16.32 6.02
C PHE A 23 2.20 -16.00 6.07
N GLU A 24 1.37 -16.95 5.67
CA GLU A 24 -0.08 -16.75 5.58
C GLU A 24 -0.81 -16.99 6.90
N GLN A 25 -0.20 -17.76 7.81
CA GLN A 25 -0.81 -18.25 9.05
C GLN A 25 -0.18 -17.64 10.31
N GLN A 26 1.12 -17.33 10.29
CA GLN A 26 1.87 -16.82 11.42
C GLN A 26 1.96 -15.29 11.40
N ILE A 27 1.26 -14.66 12.33
CA ILE A 27 1.20 -13.20 12.46
C ILE A 27 2.10 -12.75 13.61
N LEU A 28 3.16 -12.02 13.28
CA LEU A 28 4.05 -11.41 14.25
C LEU A 28 3.50 -10.05 14.71
N VAL A 29 3.40 -9.86 16.03
CA VAL A 29 2.74 -8.69 16.62
C VAL A 29 3.72 -7.88 17.46
N LYS A 30 3.97 -6.64 17.05
CA LYS A 30 4.85 -5.71 17.77
C LYS A 30 4.06 -4.87 18.78
N LYS A 31 3.68 -5.47 19.92
CA LYS A 31 2.85 -4.83 20.96
C LYS A 31 3.42 -3.52 21.51
N ASN A 32 4.73 -3.36 21.54
CA ASN A 32 5.40 -2.15 22.03
C ASN A 32 5.53 -1.03 20.97
N ALA A 33 4.97 -1.20 19.76
CA ALA A 33 5.08 -0.21 18.69
C ALA A 33 4.55 1.19 19.08
N PRO A 34 3.40 1.34 19.77
CA PRO A 34 2.92 2.66 20.20
C PRO A 34 3.90 3.34 21.17
N LYS A 35 4.42 2.60 22.16
CA LYS A 35 5.40 3.12 23.13
C LYS A 35 6.65 3.65 22.43
N LEU A 36 7.24 2.83 21.54
CA LEU A 36 8.44 3.21 20.79
C LEU A 36 8.20 4.40 19.85
N LEU A 37 7.01 4.48 19.24
CA LEU A 37 6.63 5.62 18.42
C LEU A 37 6.58 6.90 19.26
N GLU A 38 5.90 6.87 20.41
CA GLU A 38 5.81 8.05 21.28
C GLU A 38 7.17 8.50 21.79
N GLU A 39 8.04 7.58 22.22
CA GLU A 39 9.42 7.89 22.62
C GLU A 39 10.20 8.56 21.48
N LYS A 40 10.05 8.05 20.25
CA LYS A 40 10.70 8.64 19.07
C LYS A 40 10.21 10.05 18.80
N LEU A 41 8.89 10.27 18.84
CA LEU A 41 8.29 11.57 18.56
C LEU A 41 8.58 12.61 19.65
N LYS A 42 8.76 12.20 20.91
CA LYS A 42 9.16 13.08 22.02
C LYS A 42 10.58 13.61 21.89
N ASN A 43 11.45 12.95 21.13
CA ASN A 43 12.85 13.37 21.00
C ASN A 43 12.93 14.80 20.43
N LYS A 44 13.58 15.72 21.17
CA LYS A 44 13.72 17.14 20.79
C LYS A 44 14.43 17.34 19.44
N LYS A 45 15.32 16.42 19.05
CA LYS A 45 16.04 16.47 17.76
C LYS A 45 15.24 15.88 16.59
N TRP A 46 14.12 15.20 16.85
CA TRP A 46 13.30 14.62 15.79
C TRP A 46 12.54 15.70 15.04
N LYS A 47 12.81 15.82 13.74
CA LYS A 47 12.07 16.65 12.81
C LYS A 47 10.97 15.80 12.15
N ALA A 48 9.78 16.38 12.01
CA ALA A 48 8.65 15.65 11.47
C ALA A 48 8.89 15.32 9.99
N GLU A 49 8.83 14.04 9.68
CA GLU A 49 8.82 13.50 8.32
C GLU A 49 7.71 12.47 8.26
N THR A 50 6.99 12.37 7.14
CA THR A 50 5.83 11.48 7.04
C THR A 50 6.26 10.04 7.32
N ILE A 51 5.71 9.45 8.39
CA ILE A 51 5.87 8.02 8.66
C ILE A 51 4.74 7.28 7.96
N VAL A 52 5.08 6.33 7.09
CA VAL A 52 4.09 5.50 6.39
C VAL A 52 3.92 4.16 7.09
N LEU A 53 2.72 3.90 7.58
CA LEU A 53 2.31 2.59 8.09
C LEU A 53 2.12 1.62 6.92
N SER A 54 2.37 0.34 7.19
CA SER A 54 2.31 -0.76 6.21
C SER A 54 3.41 -0.76 5.14
N GLY A 55 4.63 -0.32 5.49
CA GLY A 55 5.78 -0.42 4.60
C GLY A 55 6.21 -1.87 4.26
N ASN A 56 5.83 -2.85 5.08
CA ASN A 56 6.08 -4.28 4.80
C ASN A 56 4.81 -5.12 4.97
N THR A 57 4.08 -4.94 6.07
CA THR A 57 2.89 -5.72 6.38
C THR A 57 1.70 -4.81 6.63
N ASP A 58 0.52 -5.15 6.10
CA ASP A 58 -0.70 -4.34 6.25
C ASP A 58 -1.06 -4.15 7.74
N CYS A 59 -1.17 -2.90 8.17
CA CYS A 59 -1.47 -2.51 9.55
C CYS A 59 -2.94 -2.76 9.93
N TYR A 60 -3.81 -3.07 8.96
CA TYR A 60 -5.23 -3.40 9.14
C TYR A 60 -5.55 -4.85 8.77
N GLN A 61 -4.61 -5.77 9.02
CA GLN A 61 -4.91 -7.21 8.99
C GLN A 61 -6.03 -7.57 9.97
N PRO A 62 -6.74 -8.71 9.78
CA PRO A 62 -7.81 -9.14 10.69
C PRO A 62 -7.41 -9.16 12.18
N ALA A 63 -6.15 -9.48 12.50
CA ALA A 63 -5.62 -9.45 13.86
C ALA A 63 -5.72 -8.07 14.54
N GLU A 64 -5.69 -6.98 13.77
CA GLU A 64 -5.77 -5.61 14.28
C GLU A 64 -7.13 -5.32 14.95
N LYS A 65 -8.18 -6.10 14.68
CA LYS A 65 -9.46 -6.02 15.42
C LYS A 65 -9.29 -6.30 16.91
N LYS A 66 -8.31 -7.12 17.28
CA LYS A 66 -8.01 -7.49 18.67
C LYS A 66 -6.90 -6.65 19.27
N PHE A 67 -5.84 -6.37 18.50
CA PHE A 67 -4.64 -5.74 19.04
C PHE A 67 -4.71 -4.22 19.10
N GLU A 68 -5.46 -3.58 18.21
CA GLU A 68 -5.65 -2.12 18.15
C GLU A 68 -4.34 -1.31 18.17
N ILE A 69 -3.25 -1.89 17.66
CA ILE A 69 -1.92 -1.28 17.67
C ILE A 69 -1.89 -0.09 16.72
N THR A 70 -2.50 -0.25 15.54
CA THR A 70 -2.60 0.82 14.55
C THR A 70 -3.43 1.98 15.11
N ARG A 71 -4.56 1.67 15.75
CA ARG A 71 -5.40 2.68 16.42
C ARG A 71 -4.62 3.45 17.49
N ALA A 72 -3.87 2.74 18.35
CA ALA A 72 -3.03 3.37 19.36
C ALA A 72 -1.94 4.26 18.76
N CYS A 73 -1.29 3.83 17.67
CA CYS A 73 -0.33 4.65 16.94
C CYS A 73 -0.98 5.90 16.32
N LEU A 74 -2.18 5.80 15.75
CA LEU A 74 -2.90 6.96 15.19
C LEU A 74 -3.23 8.01 16.25
N LYS A 75 -3.63 7.59 17.46
CA LYS A 75 -3.81 8.52 18.60
C LYS A 75 -2.53 9.27 18.94
N ILE A 76 -1.37 8.60 18.85
CA ILE A 76 -0.07 9.23 19.08
C ILE A 76 0.28 10.22 17.96
N PHE A 77 0.08 9.86 16.69
CA PHE A 77 0.27 10.80 15.58
C PHE A 77 -0.59 12.05 15.75
N LEU A 78 -1.86 11.89 16.14
CA LEU A 78 -2.77 12.99 16.39
C LEU A 78 -2.31 13.84 17.58
N LYS A 79 -1.97 13.22 18.71
CA LYS A 79 -1.46 13.89 19.92
C LYS A 79 -0.28 14.80 19.62
N TYR A 80 0.70 14.31 18.85
CA TYR A 80 1.91 15.07 18.53
C TYR A 80 1.80 15.85 17.21
N LYS A 81 0.61 15.92 16.60
CA LYS A 81 0.36 16.56 15.29
C LYS A 81 1.41 16.18 14.24
N HIS A 82 1.76 14.90 14.18
CA HIS A 82 2.81 14.37 13.32
C HIS A 82 2.20 13.70 12.09
N PRO A 83 2.71 13.98 10.87
CA PRO A 83 2.13 13.44 9.65
C PRO A 83 2.32 11.93 9.53
N VAL A 84 1.30 11.24 9.03
CA VAL A 84 1.24 9.79 8.86
C VAL A 84 0.63 9.40 7.51
N GLY A 85 1.20 8.41 6.85
CA GLY A 85 0.59 7.74 5.70
C GLY A 85 0.09 6.36 6.09
N ILE A 86 -0.98 5.90 5.47
CA ILE A 86 -1.46 4.51 5.59
C ILE A 86 -1.39 3.86 4.22
N ILE A 87 -0.94 2.61 4.14
CA ILE A 87 -1.17 1.74 2.98
C ILE A 87 -2.01 0.55 3.46
N THR A 88 -3.12 0.25 2.79
CA THR A 88 -3.94 -0.90 3.16
C THR A 88 -4.73 -1.46 1.98
N LYS A 89 -5.16 -2.71 2.14
CA LYS A 89 -6.11 -3.41 1.26
C LYS A 89 -7.39 -3.79 1.99
N ASN A 90 -7.58 -3.32 3.23
CA ASN A 90 -8.65 -3.77 4.10
C ASN A 90 -9.56 -2.60 4.51
N SER A 91 -10.88 -2.86 4.54
CA SER A 91 -11.89 -1.87 4.95
C SER A 91 -11.87 -1.62 6.46
N LEU A 92 -11.10 -2.39 7.24
CA LEU A 92 -10.95 -2.20 8.68
C LEU A 92 -10.39 -0.81 9.05
N VAL A 93 -9.71 -0.12 8.12
CA VAL A 93 -9.31 1.29 8.29
C VAL A 93 -10.48 2.20 8.67
N LEU A 94 -11.71 1.88 8.23
CA LEU A 94 -12.91 2.65 8.54
C LEU A 94 -13.33 2.57 10.02
N ARG A 95 -12.81 1.60 10.79
CA ARG A 95 -13.01 1.57 12.26
C ARG A 95 -12.44 2.82 12.92
N ASP A 96 -11.31 3.31 12.41
CA ASP A 96 -10.55 4.41 13.00
C ASP A 96 -10.87 5.76 12.34
N LEU A 97 -12.04 5.86 11.70
CA LEU A 97 -12.48 7.06 10.99
C LEU A 97 -12.57 8.28 11.92
N ASP A 98 -12.91 8.07 13.20
CA ASP A 98 -12.92 9.11 14.24
C ASP A 98 -11.57 9.83 14.34
N ILE A 99 -10.47 9.07 14.44
CA ILE A 99 -9.11 9.64 14.57
C ILE A 99 -8.59 10.14 13.21
N ILE A 100 -8.90 9.42 12.13
CA ILE A 100 -8.43 9.76 10.78
C ILE A 100 -9.01 11.11 10.33
N LYS A 101 -10.27 11.42 10.67
CA LYS A 101 -10.89 12.72 10.41
C LYS A 101 -10.13 13.87 11.08
N GLU A 102 -9.86 13.76 12.38
CA GLU A 102 -9.12 14.80 13.13
C GLU A 102 -7.69 15.02 12.58
N LEU A 103 -7.04 13.96 12.11
CA LEU A 103 -5.76 14.06 11.42
C LEU A 103 -5.92 14.79 10.06
N ALA A 104 -6.98 14.49 9.32
CA ALA A 104 -7.23 15.07 8.00
C ALA A 104 -7.51 16.59 8.08
N GLU A 105 -8.23 17.06 9.10
CA GLU A 105 -8.48 18.49 9.36
C GLU A 105 -7.19 19.31 9.43
N ASN A 106 -6.10 18.70 9.91
CA ASN A 106 -4.80 19.33 10.07
C ASN A 106 -3.83 19.03 8.91
N ASN A 107 -4.31 18.41 7.82
CA ASN A 107 -3.50 17.89 6.72
C ASN A 107 -2.39 16.92 7.19
N LEU A 108 -2.65 16.10 8.20
CA LEU A 108 -1.65 15.19 8.79
C LEU A 108 -1.73 13.76 8.25
N ILE A 109 -2.75 13.40 7.46
CA ILE A 109 -2.93 12.03 6.99
C ILE A 109 -3.23 11.93 5.49
N GLY A 110 -2.66 10.90 4.88
CA GLY A 110 -3.04 10.42 3.56
C GLY A 110 -3.21 8.90 3.56
N VAL A 111 -4.26 8.40 2.91
CA VAL A 111 -4.57 6.97 2.86
C VAL A 111 -4.33 6.43 1.47
N ASN A 112 -3.59 5.32 1.38
CA ASN A 112 -3.32 4.60 0.16
C ASN A 112 -4.08 3.28 0.17
N VAL A 113 -5.06 3.14 -0.73
CA VAL A 113 -5.86 1.91 -0.83
C VAL A 113 -5.41 1.13 -2.06
N SER A 114 -4.97 -0.12 -1.90
CA SER A 114 -4.50 -0.90 -3.05
C SER A 114 -5.64 -1.60 -3.80
N ILE A 115 -5.71 -1.37 -5.10
CA ILE A 115 -6.63 -2.01 -6.05
C ILE A 115 -5.77 -2.76 -7.08
N THR A 116 -5.80 -4.08 -7.03
CA THR A 116 -4.96 -4.91 -7.92
C THR A 116 -5.69 -5.34 -9.18
N SER A 117 -7.02 -5.39 -9.19
CA SER A 117 -7.85 -5.73 -10.34
C SER A 117 -9.27 -5.23 -10.07
N LEU A 118 -10.11 -5.09 -11.11
CA LEU A 118 -11.55 -4.96 -10.97
C LEU A 118 -12.28 -6.31 -11.01
N SER A 119 -11.60 -7.38 -11.41
CA SER A 119 -12.12 -8.74 -11.41
C SER A 119 -11.97 -9.40 -10.04
N GLU A 120 -13.10 -9.84 -9.46
CA GLU A 120 -13.10 -10.65 -8.24
C GLU A 120 -12.43 -12.00 -8.45
N ASP A 121 -12.48 -12.58 -9.64
CA ASP A 121 -11.82 -13.85 -9.95
C ASP A 121 -10.30 -13.69 -9.94
N THR A 122 -9.80 -12.64 -10.60
CA THR A 122 -8.38 -12.28 -10.56
C THR A 122 -7.92 -12.02 -9.12
N ARG A 123 -8.72 -11.28 -8.33
CA ARG A 123 -8.42 -11.03 -6.91
C ARG A 123 -8.43 -12.30 -6.07
N ARG A 124 -9.37 -13.23 -6.30
CA ARG A 124 -9.45 -14.53 -5.60
C ARG A 124 -8.19 -15.35 -5.80
N ILE A 125 -7.71 -15.38 -7.04
CA ILE A 125 -6.55 -16.16 -7.45
C ILE A 125 -5.24 -15.52 -6.92
N LEU A 126 -5.09 -14.20 -7.04
CA LEU A 126 -3.87 -13.49 -6.66
C LEU A 126 -3.75 -13.15 -5.16
N GLU A 127 -4.86 -12.75 -4.54
CA GLU A 127 -4.90 -12.14 -3.22
C GLU A 127 -5.89 -12.85 -2.29
N PRO A 128 -5.78 -14.16 -2.02
CA PRO A 128 -6.72 -14.86 -1.15
C PRO A 128 -6.76 -14.24 0.26
N ARG A 129 -7.96 -14.25 0.87
CA ARG A 129 -8.22 -13.72 2.23
C ARG A 129 -7.90 -12.22 2.36
N THR A 130 -8.31 -11.45 1.36
CA THR A 130 -8.29 -9.98 1.35
C THR A 130 -9.71 -9.45 1.15
N ALA A 131 -9.94 -8.16 1.43
CA ALA A 131 -11.23 -7.55 1.13
C ALA A 131 -11.52 -7.61 -0.38
N THR A 132 -12.79 -7.83 -0.72
CA THR A 132 -13.30 -7.75 -2.09
C THR A 132 -12.97 -6.39 -2.69
N ILE A 133 -12.77 -6.31 -4.00
CA ILE A 133 -12.59 -5.08 -4.75
C ILE A 133 -13.75 -4.11 -4.49
N LYS A 134 -15.00 -4.60 -4.45
CA LYS A 134 -16.17 -3.78 -4.11
C LYS A 134 -15.97 -3.04 -2.78
N LYS A 135 -15.71 -3.78 -1.69
CA LYS A 135 -15.35 -3.21 -0.37
C LYS A 135 -14.19 -2.23 -0.41
N ARG A 136 -13.16 -2.45 -1.25
CA ARG A 136 -12.03 -1.52 -1.36
C ARG A 136 -12.41 -0.22 -2.07
N LEU A 137 -13.23 -0.28 -3.11
CA LEU A 137 -13.78 0.91 -3.77
C LEU A 137 -14.72 1.68 -2.83
N GLU A 138 -15.61 0.98 -2.11
CA GLU A 138 -16.45 1.56 -1.05
C GLU A 138 -15.59 2.25 0.02
N THR A 139 -14.46 1.64 0.41
CA THR A 139 -13.52 2.25 1.38
C THR A 139 -12.94 3.55 0.84
N ILE A 140 -12.56 3.62 -0.45
CA ILE A 140 -12.08 4.87 -1.07
C ILE A 140 -13.19 5.93 -1.01
N ASN A 141 -14.41 5.57 -1.39
CA ASN A 141 -15.56 6.48 -1.39
C ASN A 141 -15.88 7.02 0.01
N ILE A 142 -15.99 6.17 1.01
CA ILE A 142 -16.26 6.60 2.39
C ILE A 142 -15.13 7.51 2.91
N LEU A 143 -13.86 7.18 2.66
CA LEU A 143 -12.76 8.05 3.08
C LEU A 143 -12.84 9.43 2.38
N ALA A 144 -13.10 9.44 1.07
CA ALA A 144 -13.20 10.67 0.28
C ALA A 144 -14.37 11.56 0.71
N GLU A 145 -15.55 10.98 0.98
CA GLU A 145 -16.73 11.70 1.50
C GLU A 145 -16.48 12.36 2.85
N ASN A 146 -15.54 11.83 3.62
CA ASN A 146 -15.14 12.37 4.92
C ASN A 146 -13.92 13.32 4.82
N GLY A 147 -13.62 13.82 3.62
CA GLY A 147 -12.54 14.80 3.39
C GLY A 147 -11.13 14.23 3.52
N ILE A 148 -10.97 12.90 3.58
CA ILE A 148 -9.67 12.27 3.79
C ILE A 148 -8.96 12.12 2.43
N PRO A 149 -7.71 12.59 2.29
CA PRO A 149 -6.97 12.44 1.05
C PRO A 149 -6.66 10.97 0.73
N VAL A 150 -7.25 10.45 -0.35
CA VAL A 150 -7.03 9.07 -0.80
C VAL A 150 -6.20 9.02 -2.09
N ASN A 151 -5.14 8.23 -2.08
CA ASN A 151 -4.41 7.81 -3.27
C ASN A 151 -4.68 6.32 -3.54
N ALA A 152 -4.96 5.94 -4.77
CA ALA A 152 -5.07 4.53 -5.12
C ALA A 152 -3.68 3.94 -5.43
N MET A 153 -3.42 2.72 -4.96
CA MET A 153 -2.27 1.94 -5.38
C MET A 153 -2.73 0.86 -6.36
N LEU A 154 -2.55 1.11 -7.66
CA LEU A 154 -2.76 0.11 -8.71
C LEU A 154 -1.54 -0.82 -8.74
N ALA A 155 -1.41 -1.63 -7.69
CA ALA A 155 -0.19 -2.35 -7.39
C ALA A 155 -0.45 -3.77 -6.84
N PRO A 156 0.33 -4.77 -7.29
CA PRO A 156 1.27 -4.66 -8.41
C PRO A 156 0.53 -4.68 -9.76
N ILE A 157 1.14 -4.07 -10.78
CA ILE A 157 0.82 -4.36 -12.17
C ILE A 157 1.64 -5.58 -12.59
N ILE A 158 0.93 -6.62 -13.01
CA ILE A 158 1.45 -7.88 -13.52
C ILE A 158 1.10 -7.97 -15.02
N PRO A 159 2.07 -7.77 -15.92
CA PRO A 159 1.87 -7.91 -17.36
C PRO A 159 1.22 -9.25 -17.72
N GLY A 160 0.16 -9.20 -18.53
CA GLY A 160 -0.58 -10.39 -18.95
C GLY A 160 -1.59 -10.93 -17.93
N ILE A 161 -1.67 -10.34 -16.73
CA ILE A 161 -2.72 -10.64 -15.75
C ILE A 161 -3.67 -9.45 -15.55
N ASN A 162 -3.19 -8.29 -15.09
CA ASN A 162 -4.05 -7.13 -14.77
C ASN A 162 -3.62 -5.82 -15.47
N SER A 163 -2.53 -5.82 -16.23
CA SER A 163 -2.00 -4.62 -16.90
C SER A 163 -2.99 -3.99 -17.89
N HIS A 164 -3.88 -4.80 -18.46
CA HIS A 164 -4.94 -4.33 -19.36
C HIS A 164 -6.05 -3.55 -18.64
N GLU A 165 -6.14 -3.66 -17.31
CA GLU A 165 -7.21 -3.03 -16.52
C GLU A 165 -6.87 -1.61 -16.07
N ILE A 166 -5.66 -1.07 -16.35
CA ILE A 166 -5.18 0.19 -15.79
C ILE A 166 -6.15 1.35 -16.02
N MET A 167 -6.66 1.53 -17.24
CA MET A 167 -7.63 2.60 -17.54
C MET A 167 -8.93 2.42 -16.74
N ASN A 168 -9.47 1.20 -16.69
CA ASN A 168 -10.71 0.91 -15.98
C ASN A 168 -10.55 1.07 -14.47
N MET A 169 -9.44 0.56 -13.91
CA MET A 169 -9.09 0.74 -12.50
C MET A 169 -8.95 2.22 -12.16
N ALA A 170 -8.21 3.00 -12.97
CA ALA A 170 -8.04 4.44 -12.77
C ALA A 170 -9.37 5.20 -12.82
N LYS A 171 -10.24 4.87 -13.78
CA LYS A 171 -11.61 5.41 -13.83
C LYS A 171 -12.39 5.07 -12.57
N ALA A 172 -12.40 3.79 -12.16
CA ALA A 172 -13.16 3.32 -11.01
C ALA A 172 -12.70 4.00 -9.71
N VAL A 173 -11.39 4.06 -9.45
CA VAL A 173 -10.88 4.71 -8.24
C VAL A 173 -11.11 6.23 -8.26
N SER A 174 -11.02 6.86 -9.43
CA SER A 174 -11.33 8.29 -9.59
C SER A 174 -12.80 8.58 -9.29
N ASN A 175 -13.72 7.77 -9.82
CA ASN A 175 -15.16 7.89 -9.58
C ASN A 175 -15.52 7.69 -8.11
N ASN A 176 -14.73 6.90 -7.36
CA ASN A 176 -14.90 6.73 -5.92
C ASN A 176 -14.20 7.82 -5.10
N GLY A 177 -13.67 8.88 -5.71
CA GLY A 177 -13.11 10.02 -4.97
C GLY A 177 -11.63 9.94 -4.65
N ALA A 178 -10.87 8.95 -5.18
CA ALA A 178 -9.42 9.02 -5.11
C ALA A 178 -8.91 10.29 -5.82
N LEU A 179 -7.90 10.93 -5.22
CA LEU A 179 -7.27 12.16 -5.73
C LEU A 179 -6.09 11.88 -6.66
N SER A 180 -5.53 10.68 -6.61
CA SER A 180 -4.46 10.23 -7.51
C SER A 180 -4.36 8.72 -7.50
N PHE A 181 -3.46 8.20 -8.32
CA PHE A 181 -2.98 6.83 -8.20
C PHE A 181 -1.50 6.70 -8.53
N VAL A 182 -0.92 5.59 -8.08
CA VAL A 182 0.41 5.12 -8.46
C VAL A 182 0.33 3.67 -8.94
N ILE A 183 1.23 3.30 -9.85
CA ILE A 183 1.44 1.92 -10.27
C ILE A 183 2.80 1.43 -9.79
N ILE A 184 2.90 0.14 -9.50
CA ILE A 184 4.18 -0.52 -9.18
C ILE A 184 4.23 -1.81 -9.99
N MET A 185 5.27 -2.00 -10.77
CA MET A 185 5.50 -3.25 -11.49
C MET A 185 5.79 -4.39 -10.50
N VAL A 186 5.24 -5.58 -10.78
CA VAL A 186 5.53 -6.76 -9.98
C VAL A 186 7.01 -7.10 -10.04
N ARG A 187 7.63 -7.36 -8.89
CA ARG A 187 8.98 -7.92 -8.77
C ARG A 187 8.94 -9.12 -7.83
N LEU A 188 9.60 -10.20 -8.20
CA LEU A 188 9.53 -11.49 -7.53
C LEU A 188 10.89 -11.85 -6.93
N ASN A 189 11.33 -11.05 -5.95
CA ASN A 189 12.65 -11.16 -5.34
C ASN A 189 12.71 -12.33 -4.35
N GLY A 190 13.86 -12.98 -4.20
CA GLY A 190 14.06 -14.05 -3.21
C GLY A 190 13.14 -15.26 -3.44
N ALA A 191 12.62 -15.85 -2.36
CA ALA A 191 11.75 -17.04 -2.41
C ALA A 191 10.49 -16.86 -3.28
N ILE A 192 10.06 -15.61 -3.48
CA ILE A 192 8.84 -15.27 -4.21
C ILE A 192 8.93 -15.67 -5.68
N GLY A 193 10.12 -15.62 -6.30
CA GLY A 193 10.30 -16.04 -7.69
C GLY A 193 9.87 -17.48 -7.92
N HIS A 194 10.31 -18.39 -7.05
CA HIS A 194 9.94 -19.80 -7.08
C HIS A 194 8.47 -20.00 -6.72
N ILE A 195 8.02 -19.41 -5.61
CA ILE A 195 6.63 -19.51 -5.13
C ILE A 195 5.63 -19.06 -6.22
N PHE A 196 5.89 -17.94 -6.87
CA PHE A 196 5.04 -17.41 -7.93
C PHE A 196 5.09 -18.28 -9.19
N THR A 197 6.27 -18.77 -9.57
CA THR A 197 6.45 -19.65 -10.74
C THR A 197 5.68 -20.96 -10.57
N ASP A 198 5.80 -21.59 -9.40
CA ASP A 198 5.08 -22.84 -9.10
C ASP A 198 3.57 -22.62 -9.06
N TRP A 199 3.14 -21.50 -8.46
CA TRP A 199 1.74 -21.14 -8.40
C TRP A 199 1.15 -20.87 -9.78
N ILE A 200 1.82 -20.07 -10.64
CA ILE A 200 1.22 -19.67 -11.92
C ILE A 200 1.11 -20.85 -12.88
N ARG A 201 2.03 -21.82 -12.82
CA ARG A 201 1.96 -23.07 -13.58
C ARG A 201 0.77 -23.94 -13.19
N LYS A 202 0.32 -23.86 -11.94
CA LYS A 202 -0.84 -24.61 -11.43
C LYS A 202 -2.16 -23.85 -11.64
N ALA A 203 -2.17 -22.57 -11.31
CA ALA A 203 -3.38 -21.75 -11.31
C ALA A 203 -3.76 -21.22 -12.71
N LEU A 204 -2.77 -20.95 -13.56
CA LEU A 204 -2.97 -20.35 -14.89
C LEU A 204 -2.02 -21.00 -15.93
N PRO A 205 -2.08 -22.34 -16.14
CA PRO A 205 -1.10 -23.08 -16.94
C PRO A 205 -0.94 -22.50 -18.36
N HIS A 206 -2.05 -22.18 -19.03
CA HIS A 206 -2.06 -21.64 -20.40
C HIS A 206 -1.45 -20.23 -20.53
N LYS A 207 -1.26 -19.51 -19.41
CA LYS A 207 -0.69 -18.14 -19.40
C LYS A 207 0.68 -18.07 -18.74
N ALA A 208 1.13 -19.14 -18.06
CA ALA A 208 2.28 -19.14 -17.18
C ALA A 208 3.55 -18.61 -17.84
N ASP A 209 4.03 -19.25 -18.91
CA ASP A 209 5.30 -18.86 -19.53
C ASP A 209 5.22 -17.47 -20.16
N LYS A 210 4.06 -17.11 -20.75
CA LYS A 210 3.84 -15.76 -21.28
C LYS A 210 3.97 -14.70 -20.17
N VAL A 211 3.30 -14.88 -19.05
CA VAL A 211 3.36 -13.92 -17.93
C VAL A 211 4.77 -13.84 -17.35
N LEU A 212 5.43 -14.98 -17.11
CA LEU A 212 6.80 -15.01 -16.57
C LEU A 212 7.78 -14.29 -17.51
N ASN A 213 7.68 -14.51 -18.82
CA ASN A 213 8.53 -13.84 -19.80
C ASN A 213 8.24 -12.34 -19.89
N LEU A 214 6.99 -11.92 -19.77
CA LEU A 214 6.66 -10.49 -19.71
C LEU A 214 7.22 -9.84 -18.44
N ILE A 215 7.13 -10.49 -17.28
CA ILE A 215 7.76 -9.99 -16.04
C ILE A 215 9.28 -9.85 -16.23
N LYS A 216 9.93 -10.87 -16.80
CA LYS A 216 11.37 -10.82 -17.12
C LYS A 216 11.72 -9.66 -18.05
N SER A 217 10.91 -9.41 -19.07
CA SER A 217 11.12 -8.29 -20.00
C SER A 217 11.07 -6.92 -19.31
N CYS A 218 10.37 -6.82 -18.17
CA CYS A 218 10.31 -5.62 -17.36
C CYS A 218 11.48 -5.45 -16.38
N HIS A 219 12.36 -6.45 -16.27
CA HIS A 219 13.40 -6.55 -15.23
C HIS A 219 14.70 -7.17 -15.77
N GLY A 220 15.13 -6.72 -16.95
CA GLY A 220 16.44 -7.09 -17.52
C GLY A 220 16.61 -8.60 -17.81
N GLY A 221 15.52 -9.31 -18.08
CA GLY A 221 15.54 -10.76 -18.35
C GLY A 221 15.35 -11.64 -17.10
N THR A 222 15.18 -11.05 -15.93
CA THR A 222 15.06 -11.79 -14.65
C THR A 222 13.72 -11.52 -13.96
N LEU A 223 13.27 -12.39 -13.06
CA LEU A 223 12.01 -12.17 -12.31
C LEU A 223 12.18 -11.22 -11.10
N ASN A 224 13.42 -10.88 -10.76
CA ASN A 224 13.81 -10.12 -9.57
C ASN A 224 14.42 -8.79 -10.01
N ASP A 225 14.21 -7.73 -9.23
CA ASP A 225 15.00 -6.52 -9.40
C ASP A 225 15.24 -5.84 -8.05
N SER A 226 16.52 -5.52 -7.77
CA SER A 226 16.96 -4.84 -6.56
C SER A 226 17.41 -3.40 -6.82
N ARG A 227 17.56 -2.99 -8.09
CA ARG A 227 18.09 -1.68 -8.49
C ARG A 227 17.13 -0.59 -8.06
N ILE A 228 17.61 0.37 -7.27
CA ILE A 228 16.81 1.51 -6.79
C ILE A 228 16.33 2.33 -8.00
N GLY A 229 15.08 2.81 -7.95
CA GLY A 229 14.46 3.55 -9.05
C GLY A 229 13.91 2.66 -10.18
N ILE A 230 14.51 1.49 -10.44
CA ILE A 230 14.06 0.57 -11.49
C ILE A 230 13.13 -0.50 -10.93
N ARG A 231 13.44 -1.09 -9.76
CA ARG A 231 12.71 -2.24 -9.17
C ARG A 231 11.20 -2.10 -9.04
N GLY A 232 10.67 -0.88 -8.94
CA GLY A 232 9.22 -0.63 -8.87
C GLY A 232 8.64 -0.05 -10.16
N ARG A 233 9.48 0.54 -11.00
CA ARG A 233 9.10 1.15 -12.28
C ARG A 233 9.12 0.12 -13.41
N GLY A 234 10.02 -0.85 -13.36
CA GLY A 234 10.38 -1.69 -14.50
C GLY A 234 11.13 -0.91 -15.59
N GLU A 235 11.65 -1.64 -16.56
CA GLU A 235 12.34 -1.13 -17.75
C GLU A 235 11.88 -1.88 -19.02
N GLY A 236 12.30 -1.44 -20.20
CA GLY A 236 11.93 -2.07 -21.47
C GLY A 236 10.54 -1.71 -21.98
N LYS A 237 10.22 -2.18 -23.20
CA LYS A 237 9.06 -1.73 -23.98
C LYS A 237 7.72 -2.00 -23.31
N ILE A 238 7.57 -3.14 -22.63
CA ILE A 238 6.34 -3.47 -21.91
C ILE A 238 6.12 -2.51 -20.73
N ALA A 239 7.17 -2.19 -19.97
CA ALA A 239 7.07 -1.23 -18.87
C ALA A 239 6.76 0.18 -19.42
N GLU A 240 7.42 0.60 -20.50
CA GLU A 240 7.14 1.87 -21.19
C GLU A 240 5.65 1.99 -21.55
N GLN A 241 5.09 1.00 -22.25
CA GLN A 241 3.67 0.98 -22.63
C GLN A 241 2.73 1.06 -21.42
N ILE A 242 3.04 0.35 -20.34
CA ILE A 242 2.25 0.39 -19.10
C ILE A 242 2.29 1.79 -18.46
N HIS A 243 3.46 2.44 -18.44
CA HIS A 243 3.59 3.81 -17.94
C HIS A 243 2.88 4.81 -18.84
N ASP A 244 2.89 4.61 -20.15
CA ASP A 244 2.15 5.44 -21.11
C ASP A 244 0.66 5.37 -20.86
N LEU A 245 0.14 4.16 -20.64
CA LEU A 245 -1.26 3.94 -20.28
C LEU A 245 -1.60 4.59 -18.93
N ALA A 246 -0.72 4.48 -17.93
CA ALA A 246 -0.91 5.15 -16.65
C ALA A 246 -0.87 6.68 -16.77
N ARG A 247 0.00 7.24 -17.60
CA ARG A 247 0.07 8.69 -17.88
C ARG A 247 -1.21 9.17 -18.59
N LEU A 248 -1.71 8.41 -19.57
CA LEU A 248 -2.98 8.67 -20.22
C LEU A 248 -4.12 8.66 -19.20
N ALA A 249 -4.22 7.61 -18.38
CA ALA A 249 -5.24 7.49 -17.35
C ALA A 249 -5.22 8.66 -16.34
N LYS A 250 -4.03 9.14 -15.95
CA LYS A 250 -3.91 10.35 -15.10
C LYS A 250 -4.48 11.58 -15.78
N ARG A 251 -4.12 11.82 -17.05
CA ARG A 251 -4.64 12.95 -17.83
C ARG A 251 -6.15 12.88 -18.03
N THR A 252 -6.68 11.67 -18.22
CA THR A 252 -8.12 11.45 -18.48
C THR A 252 -8.97 11.57 -17.22
N TYR A 253 -8.54 10.97 -16.09
CA TYR A 253 -9.41 10.81 -14.92
C TYR A 253 -9.00 11.63 -13.70
N PHE A 254 -7.84 12.28 -13.70
CA PHE A 254 -7.28 12.98 -12.53
C PHE A 254 -6.77 14.40 -12.84
N LYS A 255 -7.16 14.98 -13.98
CA LYS A 255 -6.66 16.28 -14.47
C LYS A 255 -6.71 17.39 -13.40
N ASP A 256 -7.83 17.50 -12.70
CA ASP A 256 -8.08 18.58 -11.74
C ASP A 256 -7.95 18.11 -10.28
N LYS A 257 -7.32 16.96 -10.06
CA LYS A 257 -7.17 16.35 -8.74
C LYS A 257 -5.72 16.42 -8.28
N GLN A 258 -5.51 16.79 -7.01
CA GLN A 258 -4.18 16.86 -6.42
C GLN A 258 -4.18 16.26 -5.01
N ILE A 259 -3.11 15.56 -4.67
CA ILE A 259 -2.90 15.08 -3.31
C ILE A 259 -2.34 16.25 -2.48
N PRO A 260 -2.98 16.63 -1.37
CA PRO A 260 -2.47 17.68 -0.50
C PRO A 260 -1.13 17.26 0.11
N LYS A 261 -0.22 18.23 0.26
CA LYS A 261 1.04 18.02 0.96
C LYS A 261 0.75 17.91 2.45
N LEU A 262 1.24 16.83 3.07
CA LEU A 262 1.07 16.66 4.51
C LEU A 262 1.84 17.71 5.30
N ASN A 263 1.22 18.23 6.36
CA ASN A 263 1.78 19.25 7.22
C ASN A 263 2.86 18.65 8.13
N LYS A 264 4.10 19.11 7.96
CA LYS A 264 5.25 18.68 8.77
C LYS A 264 5.59 19.67 9.90
N GLU A 265 5.00 20.86 9.88
CA GLU A 265 5.38 21.97 10.76
C GLU A 265 4.66 21.92 12.11
N LEU A 266 3.41 21.44 12.15
CA LEU A 266 2.60 21.40 13.38
C LEU A 266 3.25 20.61 14.51
N HIS A 267 3.98 19.55 14.18
CA HIS A 267 4.72 18.76 15.15
C HIS A 267 5.77 19.59 15.92
N GLY A 268 6.48 20.49 15.22
CA GLY A 268 7.49 21.36 15.83
C GLY A 268 6.87 22.36 16.80
N VAL A 269 5.74 22.96 16.43
CA VAL A 269 4.98 23.88 17.29
C VAL A 269 4.53 23.17 18.57
N TYR A 270 4.02 21.94 18.47
CA TYR A 270 3.57 21.17 19.62
C TYR A 270 4.71 20.79 20.59
N LYS A 271 5.94 20.61 20.09
CA LYS A 271 7.12 20.38 20.95
C LYS A 271 7.56 21.61 21.73
N ILE A 272 7.44 22.79 21.12
CA ILE A 272 7.96 24.05 21.64
C ILE A 272 6.91 24.75 22.51
N GLY A 273 5.62 24.54 22.23
CA GLY A 273 4.46 25.24 22.77
C GLY A 273 4.08 24.97 24.24
N GLN A 274 4.94 24.32 25.02
CA GLN A 274 4.81 24.31 26.49
C GLN A 274 5.93 25.11 27.19
N MET A 275 6.94 25.58 26.46
CA MET A 275 8.07 26.35 27.02
C MET A 275 8.16 27.80 26.54
N LYS A 276 7.15 28.30 25.80
CA LYS A 276 7.08 29.72 25.36
C LYS A 276 6.11 30.58 26.18
N LEU A 277 5.48 30.01 27.20
CA LEU A 277 4.58 30.73 28.13
C LEU A 277 5.28 31.18 29.41
N PHE A 278 6.61 31.11 29.47
CA PHE A 278 7.45 31.63 30.54
C PHE A 278 8.65 32.35 29.94
#